data_AF-A0A937YA57-F1
#
_entry.id   AF-A0A937YA57-F1
#
_cell.length_a   1.000
_cell.length_b   1.000
_cell.length_c   1.000
_cell.angle_alpha   90.00
_cell.angle_beta   90.00
_cell.angle_gamma   90.00
#
_symmetry.space_group_name_H-M   'P 1'
#
loop_
_entity.id
_entity.type
_entity.pdbx_description
1 polymer ?
#
loop_
_entity_poly.entity_id
_entity_poly.type
_entity_poly.pdbx_seq_one_letter_code
_entity_poly.pdbx_strand_id
1 'polypeptide(L)'
;MRLFSHRDRPFPMGPLALEALDRVATCDPVRDLSPPGDRTQATDASVLHVMDEYFTLFRRHLGGDVAPAPAPVPHDSELRAANLKASAYFLDATIVGCCLIDAADWVNDPIAGHTHALVFAVEFGREPHPGDPGESWIAGSNVARTDLRATQLAAVLSGYLRRMGFCATGHVLGASSVDLALIAQRAGVIRAEQTGMAAPYLTRGFRLGAVTTNFAMAADQPLDPNGLLVPDDPAVRMGRGGTRPTWWDAELDERPLHMGRYPMERIKRRDTPTTLVDEPSIQRVPKRGDFFKRAQAGDLGEKPRRERMRFPMKHPYALGMQPLIAGMVPLQGIREPLSPTGIGGDLSDPRVNA
;
A
#
# COMPACT_ATOMS: atom_id res chain seq x y z
N MET A 1 -8.76 19.88 -1.12
CA MET A 1 -8.14 19.62 -2.46
C MET A 1 -6.79 20.33 -2.54
N ARG A 2 -5.85 19.93 -3.41
CA ARG A 2 -4.53 20.59 -3.46
C ARG A 2 -4.70 21.94 -4.12
N LEU A 3 -4.04 22.96 -3.58
CA LEU A 3 -3.99 24.28 -4.18
C LEU A 3 -2.96 24.35 -5.31
N PHE A 4 -1.83 23.65 -5.15
CA PHE A 4 -0.73 23.67 -6.12
C PHE A 4 -0.65 22.37 -6.93
N SER A 5 -0.24 22.50 -8.19
CA SER A 5 0.05 21.36 -9.08
C SER A 5 1.33 20.65 -8.64
N HIS A 6 1.39 19.34 -8.88
CA HIS A 6 2.58 18.50 -8.68
C HIS A 6 3.24 18.10 -10.01
N ARG A 7 2.90 18.79 -11.12
CA ARG A 7 3.39 18.44 -12.47
C ARG A 7 4.93 18.42 -12.59
N ASP A 8 5.59 19.28 -11.82
CA ASP A 8 7.05 19.44 -11.79
C ASP A 8 7.68 18.72 -10.58
N ARG A 9 6.89 18.01 -9.76
CA ARG A 9 7.40 17.23 -8.63
C ARG A 9 7.79 15.84 -9.11
N PRO A 10 9.06 15.43 -8.97
CA PRO A 10 9.46 14.06 -9.24
C PRO A 10 8.65 13.07 -8.39
N PHE A 11 8.08 12.06 -9.03
CA PHE A 11 7.27 11.03 -8.37
C PHE A 11 7.96 10.34 -7.16
N PRO A 12 9.29 10.09 -7.16
CA PRO A 12 9.99 9.52 -6.00
C PRO A 12 9.94 10.37 -4.72
N MET A 13 9.55 11.65 -4.79
CA MET A 13 9.41 12.51 -3.61
C MET A 13 8.05 12.33 -2.89
N GLY A 14 7.14 11.53 -3.44
CA GLY A 14 5.85 11.23 -2.83
C GLY A 14 4.92 12.43 -2.64
N PRO A 15 3.80 12.26 -1.92
CA PRO A 15 2.80 13.31 -1.72
C PRO A 15 3.06 14.22 -0.52
N LEU A 16 4.00 13.87 0.37
CA LEU A 16 4.33 14.62 1.59
C LEU A 16 5.63 15.41 1.40
N ALA A 17 5.78 16.54 2.08
CA ALA A 17 6.97 17.40 2.00
C ALA A 17 8.14 16.86 2.86
N LEU A 18 8.50 15.60 2.68
CA LEU A 18 9.55 14.92 3.47
C LEU A 18 10.95 15.54 3.31
N GLU A 19 11.15 16.28 2.21
CA GLU A 19 12.37 17.04 1.92
C GLU A 19 12.52 18.30 2.79
N ALA A 20 11.45 18.75 3.44
CA ALA A 20 11.46 19.90 4.33
C ALA A 20 11.71 19.53 5.81
N LEU A 21 11.88 18.24 6.10
CA LEU A 21 12.19 17.74 7.44
C LEU A 21 13.68 17.83 7.72
N ASP A 22 14.04 18.20 8.95
CA ASP A 22 15.42 18.15 9.41
C ASP A 22 15.93 16.70 9.48
N ARG A 23 17.14 16.48 8.96
CA ARG A 23 17.80 15.19 8.90
C ARG A 23 19.22 15.29 9.43
N VAL A 24 19.70 14.20 9.99
CA VAL A 24 21.06 14.08 10.52
C VAL A 24 21.81 12.99 9.76
N ALA A 25 23.14 13.10 9.66
CA ALA A 25 23.95 12.12 8.93
C ALA A 25 23.84 10.71 9.53
N THR A 26 23.77 10.63 10.87
CA THR A 26 23.66 9.39 11.64
C THR A 26 22.80 9.64 12.88
N CYS A 27 22.02 8.64 13.27
CA CYS A 27 21.28 8.61 14.52
C CYS A 27 21.31 7.18 15.05
N ASP A 28 21.64 7.00 16.33
CA ASP A 28 21.56 5.69 16.97
C ASP A 28 20.08 5.29 17.09
N PRO A 29 19.64 4.20 16.46
CA PRO A 29 18.23 3.83 16.47
C PRO A 29 17.86 3.24 17.82
N VAL A 30 16.67 3.61 18.31
CA VAL A 30 16.12 3.10 19.57
C VAL A 30 15.41 1.77 19.32
N ARG A 31 15.67 0.77 20.17
CA ARG A 31 15.03 -0.55 20.14
C ARG A 31 13.69 -0.57 20.86
N ASP A 32 12.93 -1.64 20.65
CA ASP A 32 11.71 -1.97 21.40
C ASP A 32 10.64 -0.86 21.38
N LEU A 33 10.58 -0.11 20.27
CA LEU A 33 9.55 0.91 20.08
C LEU A 33 8.19 0.26 19.88
N SER A 34 7.19 0.75 20.61
CA SER A 34 5.80 0.33 20.41
C SER A 34 5.26 0.93 19.10
N PRO A 35 4.69 0.12 18.19
CA PRO A 35 4.07 0.64 16.99
C PRO A 35 2.70 1.25 17.33
N PRO A 36 2.16 2.15 16.48
CA PRO A 36 0.78 2.60 16.63
C PRO A 36 -0.21 1.43 16.64
N GLY A 37 -1.13 1.46 17.60
CA GLY A 37 -2.21 0.48 17.76
C GLY A 37 -3.59 1.05 17.43
N ASP A 38 -4.58 0.18 17.36
CA ASP A 38 -5.98 0.58 17.23
C ASP A 38 -6.44 1.38 18.45
N ARG A 39 -7.29 2.40 18.21
CA ARG A 39 -7.83 3.26 19.28
C ARG A 39 -8.98 2.60 20.05
N THR A 40 -9.66 1.67 19.40
CA THR A 40 -10.82 0.96 19.92
C THR A 40 -10.61 -0.54 19.74
N GLN A 41 -11.29 -1.34 20.55
CA GLN A 41 -11.28 -2.78 20.40
C GLN A 41 -12.29 -3.19 19.31
N ALA A 42 -11.86 -4.08 18.41
CA ALA A 42 -12.75 -4.67 17.43
C ALA A 42 -13.88 -5.46 18.10
N THR A 43 -15.08 -5.36 17.52
CA THR A 43 -16.24 -6.16 17.94
C THR A 43 -16.25 -7.51 17.22
N ASP A 44 -17.12 -8.42 17.66
CA ASP A 44 -17.34 -9.71 16.98
C ASP A 44 -17.87 -9.56 15.54
N ALA A 45 -18.46 -8.41 15.20
CA ALA A 45 -18.92 -8.09 13.85
C ALA A 45 -17.80 -7.56 12.93
N SER A 46 -16.58 -7.38 13.45
CA SER A 46 -15.47 -6.78 12.72
C SER A 46 -15.01 -7.62 11.53
N VAL A 47 -14.51 -6.94 10.49
CA VAL A 47 -13.92 -7.57 9.29
C VAL A 47 -12.62 -8.33 9.55
N LEU A 48 -12.07 -8.31 10.77
CA LEU A 48 -10.80 -8.97 11.08
C LEU A 48 -10.77 -10.46 10.69
N HIS A 49 -11.87 -11.17 10.88
CA HIS A 49 -11.97 -12.60 10.62
C HIS A 49 -11.76 -12.99 9.14
N VAL A 50 -11.95 -12.06 8.18
CA VAL A 50 -11.74 -12.35 6.75
C VAL A 50 -10.31 -12.06 6.27
N MET A 51 -9.46 -11.44 7.10
CA MET A 51 -8.13 -11.00 6.66
C MET A 51 -7.09 -12.11 6.62
N ASP A 52 -7.25 -13.17 7.44
CA ASP A 52 -6.23 -14.21 7.60
C ASP A 52 -5.90 -14.96 6.31
N GLU A 53 -6.92 -15.23 5.48
CA GLU A 53 -6.73 -15.87 4.17
C GLU A 53 -5.84 -15.02 3.26
N TYR A 54 -6.05 -13.70 3.27
CA TYR A 54 -5.25 -12.76 2.48
C TYR A 54 -3.84 -12.59 3.03
N PHE A 55 -3.67 -12.56 4.36
CA PHE A 55 -2.35 -12.57 4.97
C PHE A 55 -1.57 -13.82 4.60
N THR A 56 -2.20 -14.99 4.74
CA THR A 56 -1.62 -16.29 4.36
C THR A 56 -1.22 -16.30 2.90
N LEU A 57 -2.08 -15.79 2.01
CA LEU A 57 -1.77 -15.70 0.59
C LEU A 57 -0.57 -14.77 0.32
N PHE A 58 -0.59 -13.54 0.85
CA PHE A 58 0.44 -12.55 0.52
C PHE A 58 1.80 -12.87 1.15
N ARG A 59 1.82 -13.42 2.37
CA ARG A 59 3.06 -13.82 3.07
C ARG A 59 3.84 -14.89 2.30
N ARG A 60 3.16 -15.79 1.58
CA ARG A 60 3.81 -16.79 0.70
C ARG A 60 4.66 -16.18 -0.42
N HIS A 61 4.45 -14.91 -0.74
CA HIS A 61 5.13 -14.21 -1.83
C HIS A 61 6.15 -13.16 -1.37
N LEU A 62 6.42 -13.06 -0.06
CA LEU A 62 7.48 -12.22 0.48
C LEU A 62 8.87 -12.66 0.00
N GLY A 63 9.09 -13.97 -0.13
CA GLY A 63 10.25 -14.57 -0.79
C GLY A 63 9.89 -15.24 -2.11
N GLY A 64 10.88 -15.81 -2.79
CA GLY A 64 10.66 -16.64 -3.99
C GLY A 64 11.86 -16.66 -4.93
N ASP A 65 11.64 -17.22 -6.12
CA ASP A 65 12.70 -17.39 -7.12
C ASP A 65 13.18 -16.06 -7.71
N VAL A 66 14.48 -15.99 -7.98
CA VAL A 66 15.14 -14.87 -8.65
C VAL A 66 15.28 -15.19 -10.14
N ALA A 67 15.01 -14.20 -10.99
CA ALA A 67 15.22 -14.35 -12.43
C ALA A 67 16.71 -14.62 -12.72
N PRO A 68 17.05 -15.59 -13.58
CA PRO A 68 18.44 -16.03 -13.77
C PRO A 68 19.32 -14.97 -14.45
N ALA A 69 18.72 -14.09 -15.26
CA ALA A 69 19.42 -13.01 -15.93
C ALA A 69 19.03 -11.67 -15.29
N PRO A 70 20.00 -10.82 -14.91
CA PRO A 70 19.71 -9.49 -14.42
C PRO A 70 19.07 -8.65 -15.53
N ALA A 71 18.06 -7.86 -15.18
CA ALA A 71 17.48 -6.88 -16.07
C ALA A 71 18.50 -5.76 -16.38
N PRO A 72 18.42 -5.10 -17.55
CA PRO A 72 19.26 -3.95 -17.87
C PRO A 72 18.81 -2.73 -17.04
N VAL A 73 19.28 -2.66 -15.80
CA VAL A 73 19.01 -1.57 -14.86
C VAL A 73 20.19 -0.58 -14.84
N PRO A 74 19.95 0.73 -14.60
CA PRO A 74 21.04 1.69 -14.41
C PRO A 74 22.00 1.26 -13.30
N HIS A 75 23.28 1.65 -13.36
CA HIS A 75 24.23 1.42 -12.26
C HIS A 75 24.16 2.48 -11.16
N ASP A 76 23.62 3.67 -11.49
CA ASP A 76 23.45 4.79 -10.58
C ASP A 76 22.51 4.44 -9.42
N SER A 77 23.05 4.48 -8.20
CA SER A 77 22.34 4.15 -6.96
C SER A 77 21.20 5.12 -6.65
N GLU A 78 21.32 6.40 -7.04
CA GLU A 78 20.27 7.41 -6.85
C GLU A 78 19.08 7.13 -7.77
N LEU A 79 19.33 6.83 -9.05
CA LEU A 79 18.26 6.46 -9.99
C LEU A 79 17.54 5.18 -9.58
N ARG A 80 18.27 4.22 -9.00
CA ARG A 80 17.70 2.99 -8.43
C ARG A 80 16.80 3.28 -7.23
N ALA A 81 17.29 4.06 -6.27
CA ALA A 81 16.50 4.46 -5.10
C ALA A 81 15.25 5.24 -5.53
N ALA A 82 15.39 6.19 -6.45
CA ALA A 82 14.30 6.97 -7.02
C ALA A 82 13.24 6.06 -7.67
N ASN A 83 13.65 5.10 -8.50
CA ASN A 83 12.73 4.15 -9.13
C ASN A 83 11.98 3.29 -8.11
N LEU A 84 12.66 2.79 -7.07
CA LEU A 84 12.02 1.96 -6.05
C LEU A 84 11.07 2.76 -5.16
N LYS A 85 11.45 3.97 -4.75
CA LYS A 85 10.55 4.89 -4.03
C LYS A 85 9.31 5.20 -4.85
N ALA A 86 9.49 5.54 -6.13
CA ALA A 86 8.36 5.75 -7.04
C ALA A 86 7.48 4.50 -7.17
N SER A 87 8.09 3.32 -7.25
CA SER A 87 7.37 2.05 -7.30
C SER A 87 6.57 1.77 -6.03
N ALA A 88 7.06 2.16 -4.86
CA ALA A 88 6.33 2.03 -3.60
C ALA A 88 5.19 3.06 -3.51
N TYR A 89 5.42 4.33 -3.87
CA TYR A 89 4.37 5.35 -3.92
C TYR A 89 3.26 5.02 -4.92
N PHE A 90 3.58 4.36 -6.04
CA PHE A 90 2.58 3.89 -7.00
C PHE A 90 1.64 2.85 -6.37
N LEU A 91 2.10 2.07 -5.38
CA LEU A 91 1.28 1.13 -4.61
C LEU A 91 0.62 1.76 -3.38
N ASP A 92 0.55 3.09 -3.33
CA ASP A 92 -0.01 3.86 -2.22
C ASP A 92 0.75 3.72 -0.89
N ALA A 93 2.07 3.48 -0.91
CA ALA A 93 2.89 3.74 0.27
C ALA A 93 2.76 5.23 0.68
N THR A 94 2.74 5.53 1.97
CA THR A 94 2.58 6.91 2.45
C THR A 94 3.93 7.62 2.62
N ILE A 95 4.92 6.92 3.17
CA ILE A 95 6.30 7.38 3.34
C ILE A 95 7.22 6.25 2.89
N VAL A 96 8.30 6.58 2.20
CA VAL A 96 9.28 5.59 1.72
C VAL A 96 10.69 6.14 1.94
N GLY A 97 11.58 5.29 2.42
CA GLY A 97 13.00 5.58 2.59
C GLY A 97 13.86 4.36 2.27
N CYS A 98 15.14 4.58 2.04
CA CYS A 98 16.14 3.55 1.80
C CYS A 98 17.21 3.62 2.89
N CYS A 99 17.77 2.49 3.29
CA CYS A 99 18.95 2.48 4.16
C CYS A 99 19.88 1.30 3.86
N LEU A 100 21.10 1.39 4.38
CA LEU A 100 21.95 0.21 4.55
C LEU A 100 21.43 -0.65 5.71
N ILE A 101 21.71 -1.95 5.64
CA ILE A 101 21.43 -2.89 6.72
C ILE A 101 22.71 -3.13 7.51
N ASP A 102 22.65 -2.91 8.81
CA ASP A 102 23.73 -3.21 9.74
C ASP A 102 23.56 -4.62 10.32
N ALA A 103 24.65 -5.21 10.81
CA ALA A 103 24.61 -6.53 11.44
C ALA A 103 23.61 -6.62 12.61
N ALA A 104 23.44 -5.52 13.34
CA ALA A 104 22.54 -5.43 14.50
C ALA A 104 21.04 -5.31 14.14
N ASP A 105 20.72 -5.14 12.85
CA ASP A 105 19.32 -5.06 12.39
C ASP A 105 18.68 -6.43 12.23
N TRP A 106 19.48 -7.49 12.05
CA TRP A 106 18.97 -8.84 11.87
C TRP A 106 18.48 -9.40 13.20
N VAL A 107 17.25 -9.92 13.22
CA VAL A 107 16.66 -10.61 14.40
C VAL A 107 16.84 -12.12 14.34
N ASN A 108 17.22 -12.63 13.17
CA ASN A 108 17.56 -14.03 12.88
C ASN A 108 18.89 -14.06 12.10
N ASP A 109 19.28 -15.23 11.60
CA ASP A 109 20.44 -15.34 10.71
C ASP A 109 20.34 -14.38 9.52
N PRO A 110 21.39 -13.57 9.23
CA PRO A 110 21.39 -12.65 8.11
C PRO A 110 21.13 -13.35 6.78
N ILE A 111 20.29 -12.75 5.94
CA ILE A 111 20.08 -13.25 4.58
C ILE A 111 21.31 -12.88 3.74
N ALA A 112 22.04 -13.89 3.29
CA ALA A 112 23.30 -13.70 2.58
C ALA A 112 23.17 -12.74 1.39
N GLY A 113 24.07 -11.74 1.34
CA GLY A 113 24.15 -10.74 0.27
C GLY A 113 23.16 -9.59 0.37
N HIS A 114 22.19 -9.62 1.29
CA HIS A 114 21.28 -8.50 1.50
C HIS A 114 22.01 -7.38 2.24
N THR A 115 22.12 -6.22 1.61
CA THR A 115 22.92 -5.08 2.09
C THR A 115 22.11 -3.79 2.24
N HIS A 116 20.97 -3.71 1.55
CA HIS A 116 20.12 -2.52 1.53
C HIS A 116 18.68 -2.89 1.85
N ALA A 117 17.94 -1.95 2.44
CA ALA A 117 16.52 -2.06 2.70
C ALA A 117 15.75 -0.88 2.10
N LEU A 118 14.64 -1.17 1.43
CA LEU A 118 13.59 -0.22 1.10
C LEU A 118 12.54 -0.33 2.20
N VAL A 119 12.33 0.75 2.95
CA VAL A 119 11.39 0.78 4.08
C VAL A 119 10.24 1.71 3.74
N PHE A 120 9.01 1.32 4.07
CA PHE A 120 7.84 2.14 3.82
C PHE A 120 6.83 2.08 4.97
N ALA A 121 6.13 3.18 5.17
CA ALA A 121 4.98 3.28 6.07
C ALA A 121 3.69 3.40 5.26
N VAL A 122 2.63 2.75 5.74
CA VAL A 122 1.27 2.88 5.25
C VAL A 122 0.43 3.48 6.38
N GLU A 123 -0.18 4.65 6.12
CA GLU A 123 -1.06 5.33 7.07
C GLU A 123 -2.34 4.50 7.34
N PHE A 124 -2.82 4.55 8.59
CA PHE A 124 -4.13 4.02 8.95
C PHE A 124 -5.24 4.66 8.12
N GLY A 125 -6.25 3.85 7.80
CA GLY A 125 -7.46 4.34 7.15
C GLY A 125 -8.28 5.20 8.10
N ARG A 126 -9.15 6.03 7.53
CA ARG A 126 -10.26 6.62 8.28
C ARG A 126 -11.23 5.51 8.70
N GLU A 127 -11.78 5.63 9.90
CA GLU A 127 -12.86 4.79 10.41
C GLU A 127 -14.18 5.58 10.37
N PRO A 128 -15.34 4.92 10.35
CA PRO A 128 -16.63 5.59 10.53
C PRO A 128 -16.67 6.38 11.84
N HIS A 129 -17.45 7.47 11.89
CA HIS A 129 -17.66 8.19 13.14
C HIS A 129 -18.51 7.35 14.11
N PRO A 130 -18.47 7.61 15.43
CA PRO A 130 -19.34 6.92 16.37
C PRO A 130 -20.82 7.05 16.00
N GLY A 131 -21.51 5.92 15.85
CA GLY A 131 -22.90 5.82 15.42
C GLY A 131 -23.12 5.80 13.89
N ASP A 132 -22.07 5.97 13.08
CA ASP A 132 -22.19 5.83 11.63
C ASP A 132 -22.43 4.36 11.23
N PRO A 133 -23.13 4.11 10.11
CA PRO A 133 -23.25 2.78 9.55
C PRO A 133 -21.90 2.08 9.35
N GLY A 134 -21.82 0.82 9.78
CA GLY A 134 -20.62 -0.01 9.63
C GLY A 134 -19.49 0.27 10.63
N GLU A 135 -19.69 1.15 11.64
CA GLU A 135 -18.71 1.38 12.71
C GLU A 135 -18.23 0.05 13.33
N SER A 136 -19.16 -0.80 13.75
CA SER A 136 -18.86 -2.08 14.42
C SER A 136 -18.06 -3.05 13.53
N TRP A 137 -18.13 -2.89 12.20
CA TRP A 137 -17.40 -3.73 11.25
C TRP A 137 -15.94 -3.28 11.09
N ILE A 138 -15.67 -1.98 11.22
CA ILE A 138 -14.38 -1.38 10.86
C ILE A 138 -13.57 -0.93 12.08
N ALA A 139 -14.21 -0.38 13.11
CA ALA A 139 -13.53 0.10 14.31
C ALA A 139 -12.66 -1.01 14.91
N GLY A 140 -11.42 -0.65 15.27
CA GLY A 140 -10.46 -1.59 15.84
C GLY A 140 -9.80 -2.56 14.86
N SER A 141 -9.91 -2.33 13.55
CA SER A 141 -9.33 -3.20 12.50
C SER A 141 -8.16 -2.57 11.75
N ASN A 142 -7.75 -1.35 12.09
CA ASN A 142 -6.79 -0.56 11.34
C ASN A 142 -5.39 -1.19 11.34
N VAL A 143 -4.95 -1.77 12.46
CA VAL A 143 -3.66 -2.49 12.53
C VAL A 143 -3.63 -3.63 11.51
N ALA A 144 -4.58 -4.56 11.57
CA ALA A 144 -4.60 -5.72 10.67
C ALA A 144 -4.83 -5.32 9.21
N ARG A 145 -5.77 -4.40 8.96
CA ARG A 145 -6.05 -3.87 7.61
C ARG A 145 -4.78 -3.27 6.98
N THR A 146 -4.03 -2.52 7.76
CA THR A 146 -2.86 -1.79 7.28
C THR A 146 -1.62 -2.68 7.19
N ASP A 147 -1.47 -3.66 8.09
CA ASP A 147 -0.46 -4.72 7.97
C ASP A 147 -0.70 -5.57 6.71
N LEU A 148 -1.97 -5.85 6.36
CA LEU A 148 -2.29 -6.58 5.14
C LEU A 148 -1.87 -5.79 3.90
N ARG A 149 -2.11 -4.47 3.89
CA ARG A 149 -1.61 -3.58 2.83
C ARG A 149 -0.09 -3.56 2.78
N ALA A 150 0.59 -3.42 3.92
CA ALA A 150 2.06 -3.46 3.96
C ALA A 150 2.61 -4.80 3.42
N THR A 151 1.94 -5.91 3.73
CA THR A 151 2.30 -7.26 3.25
C THR A 151 2.15 -7.35 1.73
N GLN A 152 1.06 -6.80 1.18
CA GLN A 152 0.87 -6.71 -0.28
C GLN A 152 2.02 -5.95 -0.94
N LEU A 153 2.38 -4.76 -0.44
CA LEU A 153 3.47 -3.94 -0.98
C LEU A 153 4.80 -4.68 -0.92
N ALA A 154 5.13 -5.28 0.22
CA ALA A 154 6.37 -6.02 0.42
C ALA A 154 6.48 -7.22 -0.54
N ALA A 155 5.39 -7.95 -0.75
CA ALA A 155 5.35 -9.07 -1.70
C ALA A 155 5.53 -8.61 -3.15
N VAL A 156 4.85 -7.53 -3.57
CA VAL A 156 4.96 -6.99 -4.94
C VAL A 156 6.34 -6.42 -5.21
N LEU A 157 6.88 -5.61 -4.30
CA LEU A 157 8.16 -4.92 -4.48
C LEU A 157 9.35 -5.90 -4.41
N SER A 158 9.32 -6.88 -3.51
CA SER A 158 10.31 -7.96 -3.49
C SER A 158 10.22 -8.82 -4.75
N GLY A 159 9.00 -9.17 -5.19
CA GLY A 159 8.77 -9.84 -6.46
C GLY A 159 9.31 -9.06 -7.66
N TYR A 160 9.12 -7.74 -7.69
CA TYR A 160 9.66 -6.87 -8.72
C TYR A 160 11.19 -6.96 -8.81
N LEU A 161 11.90 -6.82 -7.69
CA LEU A 161 13.36 -6.94 -7.64
C LEU A 161 13.85 -8.33 -8.06
N ARG A 162 13.19 -9.39 -7.58
CA ARG A 162 13.50 -10.77 -8.00
C ARG A 162 13.30 -10.99 -9.49
N ARG A 163 12.27 -10.40 -10.09
CA ARG A 163 12.03 -10.44 -11.54
C ARG A 163 13.04 -9.61 -12.35
N MET A 164 13.77 -8.69 -11.70
CA MET A 164 14.93 -8.01 -12.27
C MET A 164 16.26 -8.75 -12.02
N GLY A 165 16.25 -9.90 -11.36
CA GLY A 165 17.43 -10.73 -11.11
C GLY A 165 18.20 -10.39 -9.83
N PHE A 166 17.58 -9.65 -8.90
CA PHE A 166 18.18 -9.31 -7.61
C PHE A 166 17.51 -10.11 -6.48
N CYS A 167 18.30 -10.64 -5.55
CA CYS A 167 17.79 -11.29 -4.36
C CYS A 167 17.04 -10.25 -3.53
N ALA A 168 15.79 -10.55 -3.17
CA ALA A 168 14.97 -9.65 -2.39
C ALA A 168 13.91 -10.41 -1.58
N THR A 169 13.73 -9.97 -0.34
CA THR A 169 12.76 -10.53 0.61
C THR A 169 11.93 -9.40 1.21
N GLY A 170 10.60 -9.57 1.17
CA GLY A 170 9.67 -8.68 1.85
C GLY A 170 9.59 -8.98 3.34
N HIS A 171 9.39 -7.94 4.15
CA HIS A 171 9.31 -8.03 5.60
C HIS A 171 8.15 -7.19 6.13
N VAL A 172 7.41 -7.75 7.09
CA VAL A 172 6.28 -7.11 7.78
C VAL A 172 6.22 -7.63 9.21
N LEU A 173 5.39 -7.00 10.06
CA LEU A 173 5.20 -7.51 11.42
C LEU A 173 4.72 -8.97 11.40
N GLY A 174 5.34 -9.79 12.24
CA GLY A 174 5.07 -11.23 12.32
C GLY A 174 5.70 -12.08 11.20
N ALA A 175 6.36 -11.46 10.22
CA ALA A 175 7.09 -12.15 9.15
C ALA A 175 8.31 -11.32 8.72
N SER A 176 9.32 -11.21 9.59
CA SER A 176 10.53 -10.44 9.35
C SER A 176 11.78 -11.15 9.86
N SER A 177 12.91 -10.95 9.15
CA SER A 177 14.26 -11.31 9.60
C SER A 177 15.06 -10.10 10.05
N VAL A 178 14.48 -8.90 9.95
CA VAL A 178 15.06 -7.62 10.38
C VAL A 178 14.14 -6.91 11.37
N ASP A 179 14.72 -6.11 12.25
CA ASP A 179 13.99 -5.19 13.11
C ASP A 179 13.48 -4.01 12.27
N LEU A 180 12.18 -4.03 11.98
CA LEU A 180 11.53 -3.03 11.14
C LEU A 180 11.64 -1.61 11.72
N ALA A 181 11.63 -1.47 13.06
CA ALA A 181 11.70 -0.16 13.69
C ALA A 181 13.10 0.45 13.58
N LEU A 182 14.16 -0.36 13.68
CA LEU A 182 15.53 0.12 13.53
C LEU A 182 15.81 0.59 12.11
N ILE A 183 15.50 -0.24 11.11
CA ILE A 183 15.74 0.13 9.70
C ILE A 183 14.83 1.29 9.27
N ALA A 184 13.62 1.42 9.82
CA ALA A 184 12.74 2.54 9.51
C ALA A 184 13.24 3.87 10.10
N GLN A 185 13.87 3.85 11.28
CA GLN A 185 14.57 5.02 11.84
C GLN A 185 15.76 5.41 10.95
N ARG A 186 16.60 4.43 10.59
CA ARG A 186 17.78 4.66 9.74
C ARG A 186 17.42 5.18 8.36
N ALA A 187 16.33 4.68 7.77
CA ALA A 187 15.79 5.14 6.48
C ALA A 187 15.05 6.49 6.57
N GLY A 188 14.95 7.10 7.76
CA GLY A 188 14.28 8.37 7.97
C GLY A 188 12.77 8.34 7.65
N VAL A 189 12.14 7.18 7.89
CA VAL A 189 10.69 6.96 7.74
C VAL A 189 9.96 7.22 9.06
N ILE A 190 10.59 6.88 10.18
CA ILE A 190 10.07 7.12 11.53
C ILE A 190 11.14 7.73 12.43
N ARG A 191 10.71 8.19 13.60
CA ARG A 191 11.56 8.54 14.74
C ARG A 191 11.02 7.89 16.02
N ALA A 192 11.89 7.63 16.98
CA ALA A 192 11.54 7.28 18.35
C ALA A 192 11.00 8.49 19.12
N GLU A 193 9.83 8.34 19.75
CA GLU A 193 9.25 9.30 20.68
C GLU A 193 8.99 8.63 22.03
N GLN A 194 8.69 9.42 23.07
CA GLN A 194 8.38 8.90 24.41
C GLN A 194 7.27 7.83 24.42
N THR A 195 6.32 7.93 23.49
CA THR A 195 5.15 7.04 23.40
C THR A 195 5.30 5.90 22.39
N GLY A 196 6.48 5.74 21.78
CA GLY A 196 6.75 4.72 20.76
C GLY A 196 7.21 5.30 19.42
N MET A 197 6.86 4.64 18.32
CA MET A 197 7.23 5.10 16.97
C MET A 197 6.33 6.26 16.50
N ALA A 198 6.93 7.30 15.92
CA ALA A 198 6.21 8.37 15.24
C ALA A 198 6.70 8.53 13.79
N ALA A 199 5.79 8.84 12.87
CA ALA A 199 6.10 9.12 11.48
C ALA A 199 5.66 10.55 11.12
N PRO A 200 6.44 11.29 10.32
CA PRO A 200 6.11 12.66 9.98
C PRO A 200 4.78 12.74 9.24
N TYR A 201 3.98 13.76 9.53
CA TYR A 201 2.63 13.98 8.99
C TYR A 201 1.54 12.93 9.33
N LEU A 202 1.87 11.75 9.89
CA LEU A 202 0.90 10.66 10.10
C LEU A 202 0.31 10.68 11.51
N THR A 203 -0.84 11.35 11.67
CA THR A 203 -1.50 11.52 12.99
C THR A 203 -2.46 10.39 13.35
N ARG A 204 -2.92 9.60 12.37
CA ARG A 204 -3.86 8.49 12.60
C ARG A 204 -3.18 7.19 13.07
N GLY A 205 -1.87 7.08 12.87
CA GLY A 205 -1.13 5.83 13.02
C GLY A 205 -0.73 5.26 11.66
N PHE A 206 0.13 4.25 11.68
CA PHE A 206 0.69 3.62 10.48
C PHE A 206 1.21 2.23 10.80
N ARG A 207 1.44 1.42 9.75
CA ARG A 207 2.22 0.18 9.81
C ARG A 207 3.41 0.24 8.88
N LEU A 208 4.42 -0.58 9.18
CA LEU A 208 5.66 -0.66 8.41
C LEU A 208 5.68 -1.92 7.54
N GLY A 209 6.32 -1.78 6.38
CA GLY A 209 6.85 -2.90 5.62
C GLY A 209 8.23 -2.55 5.09
N ALA A 210 9.01 -3.57 4.73
CA ALA A 210 10.31 -3.38 4.13
C ALA A 210 10.60 -4.44 3.07
N VAL A 211 11.60 -4.17 2.23
CA VAL A 211 12.22 -5.15 1.33
C VAL A 211 13.73 -5.07 1.50
N THR A 212 14.34 -6.16 1.96
CA THR A 212 15.81 -6.27 2.00
C THR A 212 16.30 -6.89 0.71
N THR A 213 17.46 -6.45 0.21
CA THR A 213 17.95 -6.86 -1.12
C THR A 213 19.45 -6.69 -1.28
N ASN A 214 20.02 -7.38 -2.27
CA ASN A 214 21.37 -7.13 -2.78
C ASN A 214 21.42 -6.04 -3.87
N PHE A 215 20.27 -5.45 -4.23
CA PHE A 215 20.19 -4.35 -5.17
C PHE A 215 20.70 -3.04 -4.54
N ALA A 216 21.95 -2.69 -4.82
CA ALA A 216 22.57 -1.47 -4.32
C ALA A 216 21.80 -0.22 -4.77
N MET A 217 21.51 0.67 -3.82
CA MET A 217 20.71 1.89 -3.99
C MET A 217 21.14 2.95 -2.98
N ALA A 218 20.91 4.23 -3.28
CA ALA A 218 21.26 5.31 -2.36
C ALA A 218 20.43 5.23 -1.08
N ALA A 219 21.10 5.43 0.07
CA ALA A 219 20.46 5.46 1.38
C ALA A 219 20.00 6.89 1.71
N ASP A 220 18.87 7.00 2.41
CA ASP A 220 18.40 8.24 3.01
C ASP A 220 19.05 8.49 4.36
N GLN A 221 18.91 9.72 4.82
CA GLN A 221 19.34 10.13 6.15
C GLN A 221 18.20 9.98 7.17
N PRO A 222 18.51 9.57 8.41
CA PRO A 222 17.54 9.56 9.50
C PRO A 222 16.99 10.96 9.80
N LEU A 223 15.79 11.01 10.38
CA LEU A 223 15.20 12.26 10.87
C LEU A 223 16.01 12.78 12.07
N ASP A 224 16.11 14.11 12.21
CA ASP A 224 16.70 14.72 13.41
C ASP A 224 15.88 14.32 14.65
N PRO A 225 16.50 13.74 15.70
CA PRO A 225 15.82 13.40 16.95
C PRO A 225 15.07 14.57 17.62
N ASN A 226 15.53 15.80 17.40
CA ASN A 226 14.99 17.02 18.00
C ASN A 226 14.19 17.88 17.02
N GLY A 227 14.15 17.52 15.73
CA GLY A 227 13.45 18.27 14.69
C GLY A 227 11.91 18.17 14.80
N LEU A 228 11.20 18.95 13.99
CA LEU A 228 9.75 18.85 13.88
C LEU A 228 9.34 17.72 12.92
N LEU A 229 8.34 16.90 13.31
CA LEU A 229 7.75 15.88 12.43
C LEU A 229 6.76 16.47 11.41
N VAL A 230 6.37 17.73 11.59
CA VAL A 230 5.64 18.54 10.62
C VAL A 230 6.26 19.94 10.70
N PRO A 231 7.00 20.40 9.67
CA PRO A 231 7.64 21.70 9.68
C PRO A 231 6.62 22.84 9.84
N ASP A 232 6.94 23.82 10.66
CA ASP A 232 6.17 25.07 10.77
C ASP A 232 6.56 26.03 9.62
N ASP A 233 6.23 25.62 8.39
CA ASP A 233 6.47 26.38 7.17
C ASP A 233 5.14 26.63 6.44
N PRO A 234 4.78 27.89 6.17
CA PRO A 234 3.61 28.23 5.35
C PRO A 234 3.56 27.52 3.99
N ALA A 235 4.71 27.26 3.36
CA ALA A 235 4.82 26.53 2.10
C ALA A 235 4.39 25.06 2.28
N VAL A 236 4.84 24.39 3.35
CA VAL A 236 4.42 23.03 3.70
C VAL A 236 2.93 23.00 4.06
N ARG A 237 2.47 23.94 4.90
CA ARG A 237 1.07 24.06 5.31
C ARG A 237 0.12 24.16 4.11
N MET A 238 0.49 24.93 3.09
CA MET A 238 -0.32 25.16 1.89
C MET A 238 -0.08 24.14 0.77
N GLY A 239 0.86 23.21 0.95
CA GLY A 239 1.21 22.20 -0.05
C GLY A 239 1.91 22.76 -1.29
N ARG A 240 2.74 23.81 -1.13
CA ARG A 240 3.56 24.37 -2.22
C ARG A 240 4.49 23.28 -2.76
N GLY A 241 4.63 23.20 -4.08
CA GLY A 241 5.29 22.07 -4.74
C GLY A 241 4.38 20.87 -5.00
N GLY A 242 3.07 21.00 -4.70
CA GLY A 242 2.06 20.00 -5.04
C GLY A 242 1.92 18.86 -4.02
N THR A 243 2.40 19.08 -2.79
CA THR A 243 2.25 18.15 -1.66
C THR A 243 0.86 18.26 -1.02
N ARG A 244 0.52 17.31 -0.14
CA ARG A 244 -0.70 17.31 0.69
C ARG A 244 -0.60 18.47 1.71
N PRO A 245 -1.48 19.49 1.65
CA PRO A 245 -1.58 20.52 2.67
C PRO A 245 -1.87 19.92 4.04
N THR A 246 -1.41 20.56 5.12
CA THR A 246 -1.52 19.99 6.47
C THR A 246 -2.94 20.02 7.05
N TRP A 247 -3.80 20.90 6.54
CA TRP A 247 -5.23 20.94 6.89
C TRP A 247 -6.08 19.89 6.15
N TRP A 248 -5.50 19.18 5.17
CA TRP A 248 -6.23 18.27 4.28
C TRP A 248 -7.03 17.22 5.05
N ASP A 249 -6.42 16.65 6.07
CA ASP A 249 -7.01 15.53 6.81
C ASP A 249 -8.12 15.96 7.73
N ALA A 250 -7.95 17.10 8.41
CA ALA A 250 -9.00 17.68 9.22
C ALA A 250 -10.25 17.96 8.39
N GLU A 251 -10.10 18.59 7.21
CA GLU A 251 -11.22 18.81 6.29
C GLU A 251 -11.86 17.49 5.79
N LEU A 252 -11.04 16.47 5.54
CA LEU A 252 -11.57 15.17 5.09
C LEU A 252 -12.29 14.43 6.23
N ASP A 253 -11.83 14.58 7.46
CA ASP A 253 -12.36 13.93 8.65
C ASP A 253 -13.70 14.51 9.11
N GLU A 254 -14.03 15.76 8.73
CA GLU A 254 -15.37 16.36 8.92
C GLU A 254 -16.46 15.65 8.11
N ARG A 255 -16.10 14.90 7.06
CA ARG A 255 -17.05 14.31 6.13
C ARG A 255 -17.27 12.82 6.45
N PRO A 256 -18.51 12.34 6.68
CA PRO A 256 -18.78 10.94 6.97
C PRO A 256 -18.12 9.99 5.97
N LEU A 257 -17.55 8.88 6.46
CA LEU A 257 -16.69 8.02 5.64
C LEU A 257 -17.42 7.46 4.40
N HIS A 258 -18.68 7.05 4.57
CA HIS A 258 -19.52 6.47 3.52
C HIS A 258 -19.83 7.46 2.38
N MET A 259 -19.70 8.77 2.60
CA MET A 259 -19.86 9.79 1.55
C MET A 259 -18.65 9.89 0.61
N GLY A 260 -17.55 9.19 0.92
CA GLY A 260 -16.32 9.18 0.14
C GLY A 260 -15.60 10.53 0.08
N ARG A 261 -14.42 10.52 -0.56
CA ARG A 261 -13.57 11.72 -0.71
C ARG A 261 -14.13 12.75 -1.70
N TYR A 262 -14.81 12.29 -2.75
CA TYR A 262 -15.31 13.16 -3.81
C TYR A 262 -16.79 13.52 -3.55
N PRO A 263 -17.20 14.77 -3.79
CA PRO A 263 -18.55 15.25 -3.45
C PRO A 263 -19.62 14.78 -4.46
N MET A 264 -19.86 13.47 -4.51
CA MET A 264 -20.80 12.82 -5.43
C MET A 264 -22.27 13.16 -5.17
N GLU A 265 -22.60 13.70 -4.00
CA GLU A 265 -23.90 14.26 -3.63
C GLU A 265 -24.22 15.55 -4.39
N ARG A 266 -23.21 16.25 -4.92
CA ARG A 266 -23.40 17.45 -5.75
C ARG A 266 -23.76 17.12 -7.20
N ILE A 267 -23.60 15.85 -7.61
CA ILE A 267 -23.90 15.42 -8.96
C ILE A 267 -25.39 15.14 -9.08
N LYS A 268 -26.07 15.84 -10.00
CA LYS A 268 -27.51 15.67 -10.24
C LYS A 268 -27.85 14.21 -10.55
N ARG A 269 -28.76 13.65 -9.76
CA ARG A 269 -29.28 12.29 -9.95
C ARG A 269 -30.55 12.33 -10.81
N ARG A 270 -30.78 11.23 -11.52
CA ARG A 270 -31.99 10.93 -12.29
C ARG A 270 -32.24 9.42 -12.22
N ASP A 271 -33.49 9.03 -12.41
CA ASP A 271 -33.90 7.63 -12.29
C ASP A 271 -33.44 6.77 -13.48
N THR A 272 -33.25 7.38 -14.65
CA THR A 272 -32.74 6.71 -15.86
C THR A 272 -31.39 7.29 -16.30
N PRO A 273 -30.52 6.46 -16.91
CA PRO A 273 -29.26 6.92 -17.48
C PRO A 273 -29.48 8.00 -18.54
N THR A 274 -28.45 8.81 -18.79
CA THR A 274 -28.49 9.85 -19.84
C THR A 274 -28.47 9.29 -21.26
N THR A 275 -28.24 7.99 -21.40
CA THR A 275 -28.28 7.23 -22.66
C THR A 275 -29.44 6.23 -22.61
N LEU A 276 -30.13 6.03 -23.73
CA LEU A 276 -31.21 5.05 -23.83
C LEU A 276 -30.72 3.65 -23.43
N VAL A 277 -31.47 3.00 -22.54
CA VAL A 277 -31.29 1.58 -22.18
C VAL A 277 -32.62 0.89 -22.47
N ASP A 278 -32.66 0.11 -23.55
CA ASP A 278 -33.82 -0.68 -23.95
C ASP A 278 -33.67 -2.12 -23.42
N GLU A 279 -33.97 -2.31 -22.14
CA GLU A 279 -33.74 -3.57 -21.42
C GLU A 279 -34.31 -4.82 -22.12
N PRO A 280 -35.55 -4.80 -22.67
CA PRO A 280 -36.10 -5.95 -23.39
C PRO A 280 -35.26 -6.39 -24.60
N SER A 281 -34.51 -5.48 -25.21
CA SER A 281 -33.66 -5.75 -26.39
C SER A 281 -32.24 -6.21 -26.04
N ILE A 282 -31.83 -6.13 -24.77
CA ILE A 282 -30.46 -6.49 -24.36
C ILE A 282 -30.31 -8.00 -24.24
N GLN A 283 -29.50 -8.59 -25.12
CA GLN A 283 -29.16 -10.01 -25.07
C GLN A 283 -27.93 -10.26 -24.19
N ARG A 284 -27.96 -11.34 -23.41
CA ARG A 284 -26.78 -11.82 -22.68
C ARG A 284 -25.72 -12.35 -23.65
N VAL A 285 -24.46 -11.99 -23.42
CA VAL A 285 -23.33 -12.40 -24.27
C VAL A 285 -22.52 -13.50 -23.57
N PRO A 286 -22.13 -14.60 -24.27
CA PRO A 286 -21.28 -15.61 -23.68
C PRO A 286 -19.89 -15.05 -23.35
N LYS A 287 -19.29 -15.49 -22.22
CA LYS A 287 -17.93 -15.05 -21.82
C LYS A 287 -16.86 -15.36 -22.87
N ARG A 288 -17.08 -16.35 -23.73
CA ARG A 288 -16.23 -16.66 -24.91
C ARG A 288 -16.19 -15.54 -25.95
N GLY A 289 -17.19 -14.67 -25.96
CA GLY A 289 -17.28 -13.47 -26.81
C GLY A 289 -16.43 -12.30 -26.35
N ASP A 290 -15.92 -12.29 -25.10
CA ASP A 290 -14.90 -11.35 -24.64
C ASP A 290 -13.70 -11.40 -25.59
N PHE A 291 -13.30 -10.25 -26.15
CA PHE A 291 -12.26 -10.16 -27.16
C PHE A 291 -10.90 -10.67 -26.67
N PHE A 292 -10.63 -10.62 -25.37
CA PHE A 292 -9.45 -11.26 -24.80
C PHE A 292 -9.53 -12.79 -24.85
N LYS A 293 -10.72 -13.37 -24.70
CA LYS A 293 -10.94 -14.82 -24.82
C LYS A 293 -10.99 -15.26 -26.28
N ARG A 294 -11.52 -14.43 -27.17
CA ARG A 294 -11.44 -14.62 -28.62
C ARG A 294 -10.00 -14.62 -29.11
N ALA A 295 -9.19 -13.66 -28.67
CA ALA A 295 -7.76 -13.61 -28.99
C ALA A 295 -7.05 -14.88 -28.48
N GLN A 296 -7.34 -15.30 -27.24
CA GLN A 296 -6.80 -16.53 -26.66
C GLN A 296 -7.14 -17.78 -27.49
N ALA A 297 -8.33 -17.83 -28.08
CA ALA A 297 -8.79 -18.95 -28.89
C ALA A 297 -8.31 -18.91 -30.35
N GLY A 298 -7.70 -17.81 -30.79
CA GLY A 298 -7.17 -17.66 -32.16
C GLY A 298 -8.09 -16.93 -33.14
N ASP A 299 -9.26 -16.44 -32.70
CA ASP A 299 -10.22 -15.75 -33.58
C ASP A 299 -9.65 -14.47 -34.24
N LEU A 300 -8.58 -13.92 -33.66
CA LEU A 300 -7.90 -12.70 -34.12
C LEU A 300 -6.54 -12.99 -34.80
N GLY A 301 -6.27 -14.25 -35.13
CA GLY A 301 -5.03 -14.69 -35.76
C GLY A 301 -3.91 -15.04 -34.78
N GLU A 302 -2.78 -15.48 -35.34
CA GLU A 302 -1.71 -16.12 -34.57
C GLU A 302 -1.00 -15.20 -33.58
N LYS A 303 -0.76 -13.94 -33.99
CA LYS A 303 -0.02 -12.98 -33.15
C LYS A 303 -0.77 -12.63 -31.86
N PRO A 304 -2.07 -12.25 -31.90
CA PRO A 304 -2.85 -12.06 -30.68
C PRO A 304 -2.96 -13.32 -29.82
N ARG A 305 -3.10 -14.51 -30.45
CA ARG A 305 -3.14 -15.79 -29.74
C ARG A 305 -1.87 -16.02 -28.92
N ARG A 306 -0.70 -15.89 -29.55
CA ARG A 306 0.61 -16.08 -28.92
C ARG A 306 0.88 -15.06 -27.82
N GLU A 307 0.59 -13.77 -28.05
CA GLU A 307 0.90 -12.71 -27.08
C GLU A 307 -0.14 -12.59 -25.96
N ARG A 308 -1.28 -13.28 -26.02
CA ARG A 308 -2.40 -13.09 -25.10
C ARG A 308 -2.03 -13.19 -23.63
N MET A 309 -1.22 -14.18 -23.25
CA MET A 309 -0.82 -14.34 -21.85
C MET A 309 0.31 -13.40 -21.45
N ARG A 310 1.12 -12.98 -22.42
CA ARG A 310 2.35 -12.21 -22.21
C ARG A 310 2.12 -10.70 -22.24
N PHE A 311 1.13 -10.20 -22.99
CA PHE A 311 1.01 -8.78 -23.27
C PHE A 311 0.96 -7.87 -22.02
N PRO A 312 0.30 -8.23 -20.89
CA PRO A 312 0.26 -7.39 -19.70
C PRO A 312 1.41 -7.69 -18.73
N MET A 313 2.22 -8.72 -19.01
CA MET A 313 3.23 -9.28 -18.12
C MET A 313 4.65 -9.14 -18.70
N LYS A 314 4.86 -8.08 -19.51
CA LYS A 314 6.18 -7.79 -20.11
C LYS A 314 7.13 -7.08 -19.16
N HIS A 315 6.59 -6.34 -18.19
CA HIS A 315 7.38 -5.54 -17.26
C HIS A 315 7.54 -6.28 -15.92
N PRO A 316 8.75 -6.35 -15.33
CA PRO A 316 9.00 -7.02 -14.06
C PRO A 316 8.07 -6.57 -12.92
N TYR A 317 7.69 -5.30 -12.91
CA TYR A 317 6.77 -4.75 -11.91
C TYR A 317 5.38 -5.40 -11.95
N ALA A 318 4.81 -5.61 -13.15
CA ALA A 318 3.53 -6.32 -13.30
C ALA A 318 3.67 -7.81 -12.92
N LEU A 319 4.82 -8.42 -13.24
CA LEU A 319 5.15 -9.79 -12.83
C LEU A 319 5.27 -9.94 -11.29
N GLY A 320 5.59 -8.87 -10.56
CA GLY A 320 5.55 -8.84 -9.09
C GLY A 320 4.11 -8.91 -8.53
N MET A 321 3.12 -8.40 -9.27
CA MET A 321 1.70 -8.43 -8.87
C MET A 321 0.99 -9.73 -9.25
N GLN A 322 1.47 -10.39 -10.31
CA GLN A 322 0.81 -11.55 -10.90
C GLN A 322 0.48 -12.68 -9.90
N PRO A 323 1.38 -13.10 -8.97
CA PRO A 323 1.07 -14.19 -8.05
C PRO A 323 -0.10 -13.86 -7.12
N LEU A 324 -0.17 -12.62 -6.64
CA LEU A 324 -1.26 -12.16 -5.77
C LEU A 324 -2.59 -12.12 -6.53
N ILE A 325 -2.58 -11.54 -7.74
CA ILE A 325 -3.79 -11.46 -8.59
C ILE A 325 -4.35 -12.86 -8.87
N ALA A 326 -3.48 -13.81 -9.25
CA ALA A 326 -3.90 -15.18 -9.54
C ALA A 326 -4.34 -15.92 -8.26
N GLY A 327 -3.60 -15.74 -7.17
CA GLY A 327 -3.87 -16.40 -5.89
C GLY A 327 -5.14 -15.94 -5.19
N MET A 328 -5.67 -14.76 -5.50
CA MET A 328 -6.96 -14.28 -4.98
C MET A 328 -8.16 -14.87 -5.74
N VAL A 329 -7.98 -15.46 -6.94
CA VAL A 329 -9.11 -15.99 -7.74
C VAL A 329 -9.91 -17.08 -6.99
N PRO A 330 -9.27 -18.06 -6.31
CA PRO A 330 -10.00 -19.05 -5.52
C PRO A 330 -10.75 -18.47 -4.31
N LEU A 331 -10.42 -17.25 -3.87
CA LEU A 331 -11.00 -16.59 -2.70
C LEU A 331 -12.18 -15.66 -3.04
N GLN A 332 -12.68 -15.70 -4.28
CA GLN A 332 -13.79 -14.83 -4.73
C GLN A 332 -15.16 -15.20 -4.13
N GLY A 333 -15.25 -16.25 -3.33
CA GLY A 333 -16.46 -16.66 -2.64
C GLY A 333 -17.35 -17.60 -3.46
N ILE A 334 -18.63 -17.62 -3.08
CA ILE A 334 -19.59 -18.64 -3.51
C ILE A 334 -20.74 -18.05 -4.34
N ARG A 335 -21.48 -18.92 -5.03
CA ARG A 335 -22.64 -18.54 -5.86
C ARG A 335 -23.98 -18.95 -5.26
N GLU A 336 -23.95 -19.92 -4.36
CA GLU A 336 -25.16 -20.44 -3.74
C GLU A 336 -25.64 -19.49 -2.64
N PRO A 337 -26.96 -19.32 -2.47
CA PRO A 337 -27.51 -18.55 -1.36
C PRO A 337 -27.03 -19.10 0.00
N LEU A 338 -26.79 -18.19 0.94
CA LEU A 338 -26.50 -18.52 2.33
C LEU A 338 -27.66 -18.13 3.23
N SER A 339 -27.77 -18.85 4.34
CA SER A 339 -28.61 -18.42 5.45
C SER A 339 -27.92 -17.27 6.21
N PRO A 340 -28.65 -16.24 6.65
CA PRO A 340 -28.10 -15.20 7.51
C PRO A 340 -27.43 -15.80 8.75
N THR A 341 -26.21 -15.33 9.05
CA THR A 341 -25.40 -15.86 10.15
C THR A 341 -25.70 -15.22 11.50
N GLY A 342 -26.44 -14.10 11.51
CA GLY A 342 -26.64 -13.26 12.70
C GLY A 342 -25.42 -12.38 13.05
N ILE A 343 -24.33 -12.47 12.29
CA ILE A 343 -23.14 -11.61 12.41
C ILE A 343 -23.41 -10.32 11.65
N GLY A 344 -22.87 -9.19 12.13
CA GLY A 344 -22.93 -7.89 11.44
C GLY A 344 -23.84 -6.86 12.12
N GLY A 345 -24.50 -7.18 13.23
CA GLY A 345 -25.40 -6.25 13.92
C GLY A 345 -26.78 -6.18 13.26
N ASP A 346 -27.43 -5.01 13.33
CA ASP A 346 -28.74 -4.80 12.72
C ASP A 346 -28.61 -4.58 11.21
N LEU A 347 -29.13 -5.53 10.43
CA LEU A 347 -29.14 -5.51 8.96
C LEU A 347 -30.55 -5.28 8.38
N SER A 348 -31.51 -4.83 9.21
CA SER A 348 -32.91 -4.70 8.81
C SER A 348 -33.20 -3.47 7.93
N ASP A 349 -32.43 -2.39 8.06
CA ASP A 349 -32.57 -1.19 7.25
C ASP A 349 -31.65 -1.23 6.00
N PRO A 350 -32.19 -1.40 4.79
CA PRO A 350 -31.38 -1.43 3.57
C PRO A 350 -30.66 -0.11 3.27
N ARG A 351 -31.06 1.02 3.88
CA ARG A 351 -30.36 2.31 3.74
C ARG A 351 -29.12 2.40 4.62
N VAL A 352 -29.13 1.75 5.77
CA VAL A 352 -27.97 1.64 6.67
C VAL A 352 -26.97 0.63 6.11
N ASN A 353 -27.47 -0.44 5.49
CA ASN A 353 -26.62 -1.44 4.82
C ASN A 353 -25.86 -0.88 3.59
N ALA A 354 -26.36 0.19 2.96
CA ALA A 354 -25.85 0.75 1.71
C ALA A 354 -24.76 1.81 1.92
#